data_AF-A0A2E3UVT9-F1
#
_entry.id   AF-A0A2E3UVT9-F1
#
_cell.length_a   1.000
_cell.length_b   1.000
_cell.length_c   1.000
_cell.angle_alpha   90.00
_cell.angle_beta   90.00
_cell.angle_gamma   90.00
#
_symmetry.space_group_name_H-M   'P 1'
#
loop_
_entity.id
_entity.type
_entity.pdbx_description
1 polymer ?
#
loop_
_entity_poly.entity_id
_entity_poly.type
_entity_poly.pdbx_seq_one_letter_code
_entity_poly.pdbx_strand_id
1 'polypeptide(L)'
;MIGHYIFLYLTFMSIISFNVLADSSISHPSLCGGQKGKYIWNKDQHGRLVRGGFVAKTAFVEKYYSFRLRKKIARGFVGPNVQVCDFAKVKNFSLLFGKVIVKDHAVVEKSSSIDGRAIIAGYAVISDEAIVEDNVKIDGFAQVREEAEVRGSVHIYDHAIIEGKATVLGHTKVFGEAVIGGNALVDGKCLIQDKCRLEDDCRVTGESEIGGKSHISGYAKISGRAKILGDNKINGQACVFNDAVVKGYTSVTGEGIVCGNAVVQDNIRISGSMIISGTINEKKEQKKKRSKNRKENYLNKDPKKLITKEEAKEECPICLEPFNNGERVIRTVKCGHLFHKDCFSQWKSSGQESSKTCPTCQINLFD
;
A
#
# COMPACT_ATOMS: atom_id res chain seq x y z
N MET A 1 -16.04 18.72 -9.31
CA MET A 1 -15.10 19.48 -8.45
C MET A 1 -14.22 20.48 -9.23
N ILE A 2 -14.22 20.45 -10.56
CA ILE A 2 -13.59 21.46 -11.45
C ILE A 2 -14.12 22.90 -11.20
N GLY A 3 -15.42 23.02 -10.88
CA GLY A 3 -16.07 24.31 -10.60
C GLY A 3 -15.56 25.03 -9.34
N HIS A 4 -15.03 24.31 -8.35
CA HIS A 4 -14.49 24.92 -7.13
C HIS A 4 -13.07 25.47 -7.32
N TYR A 5 -12.25 24.84 -8.17
CA TYR A 5 -10.90 25.34 -8.51
C TYR A 5 -10.94 26.53 -9.46
N ILE A 6 -11.90 26.56 -10.40
CA ILE A 6 -12.20 27.80 -11.14
C ILE A 6 -12.55 28.91 -10.14
N PHE A 7 -13.38 28.62 -9.13
CA PHE A 7 -13.84 29.63 -8.16
C PHE A 7 -12.73 30.16 -7.22
N LEU A 8 -11.80 29.31 -6.78
CA LEU A 8 -10.67 29.73 -5.93
C LEU A 8 -9.58 30.49 -6.70
N TYR A 9 -9.45 30.27 -8.02
CA TYR A 9 -8.48 31.01 -8.86
C TYR A 9 -9.02 32.37 -9.36
N LEU A 10 -10.35 32.58 -9.35
CA LEU A 10 -10.99 33.86 -9.70
C LEU A 10 -10.58 35.01 -8.76
N THR A 11 -10.15 34.71 -7.52
CA THR A 11 -9.72 35.74 -6.55
C THR A 11 -8.26 36.19 -6.76
N PHE A 12 -7.39 35.32 -7.29
CA PHE A 12 -5.95 35.61 -7.50
C PHE A 12 -5.64 36.40 -8.78
N MET A 13 -6.55 36.46 -9.74
CA MET A 13 -6.36 37.13 -11.04
C MET A 13 -6.49 38.67 -11.01
N SER A 14 -6.55 39.28 -9.83
CA SER A 14 -6.70 40.74 -9.67
C SER A 14 -5.38 41.52 -9.73
N ILE A 15 -4.24 40.85 -9.83
CA ILE A 15 -2.93 41.51 -9.85
C ILE A 15 -2.04 40.86 -10.90
N ILE A 16 -1.95 41.42 -12.11
CA ILE A 16 -0.74 41.48 -12.95
C ILE A 16 -1.09 42.42 -14.12
N SER A 17 -0.67 43.66 -13.99
CA SER A 17 -0.65 44.66 -15.06
C SER A 17 0.80 44.96 -15.36
N PHE A 18 1.37 44.43 -16.46
CA PHE A 18 2.61 44.99 -17.01
C PHE A 18 2.62 44.95 -18.53
N ASN A 19 2.90 46.12 -19.08
CA ASN A 19 2.92 46.47 -20.50
C ASN A 19 4.20 45.95 -21.22
N VAL A 20 4.11 46.01 -22.55
CA VAL A 20 5.19 46.19 -23.55
C VAL A 20 5.71 44.92 -24.28
N LEU A 21 5.39 44.93 -25.58
CA LEU A 21 6.04 44.36 -26.78
C LEU A 21 6.41 42.86 -26.80
N ALA A 22 5.66 42.09 -27.59
CA ALA A 22 6.05 40.74 -28.00
C ALA A 22 5.63 40.48 -29.46
N ASP A 23 6.59 40.56 -30.39
CA ASP A 23 6.45 39.92 -31.72
C ASP A 23 7.79 39.56 -32.41
N SER A 24 8.95 39.89 -31.83
CA SER A 24 10.25 39.41 -32.33
C SER A 24 10.57 38.03 -31.74
N SER A 25 11.19 37.16 -32.54
CA SER A 25 11.79 35.93 -32.03
C SER A 25 13.00 36.30 -31.16
N ILE A 26 12.88 36.15 -29.84
CA ILE A 26 13.93 36.49 -28.89
C ILE A 26 14.63 35.19 -28.49
N SER A 27 15.95 35.13 -28.71
CA SER A 27 16.80 34.12 -28.06
C SER A 27 17.16 34.66 -26.68
N HIS A 28 16.63 34.04 -25.63
CA HIS A 28 17.06 34.35 -24.26
C HIS A 28 18.02 33.24 -23.80
N PRO A 29 19.31 33.55 -23.51
CA PRO A 29 20.30 32.54 -23.11
C PRO A 29 19.90 31.79 -21.81
N SER A 30 18.98 32.34 -21.01
CA SER A 30 18.47 31.74 -19.79
C SER A 30 17.18 30.92 -19.96
N LEU A 31 16.47 31.00 -21.09
CA LEU A 31 15.19 30.31 -21.30
C LEU A 31 15.38 29.12 -22.24
N CYS A 32 14.84 27.95 -21.86
CA CYS A 32 14.95 26.72 -22.65
C CYS A 32 16.39 26.43 -23.16
N GLY A 33 17.41 26.67 -22.33
CA GLY A 33 18.81 26.45 -22.72
C GLY A 33 19.29 27.28 -23.92
N GLY A 34 18.72 28.46 -24.15
CA GLY A 34 19.11 29.35 -25.26
C GLY A 34 18.36 29.11 -26.57
N GLN A 35 17.30 28.29 -26.56
CA GLN A 35 16.48 28.04 -27.75
C GLN A 35 15.83 29.31 -28.29
N LYS A 36 15.71 29.38 -29.63
CA LYS A 36 14.92 30.42 -30.29
C LYS A 36 13.43 30.11 -30.10
N GLY A 37 12.65 31.10 -29.68
CA GLY A 37 11.21 30.94 -29.47
C GLY A 37 10.45 32.25 -29.55
N LYS A 38 9.19 32.21 -29.13
CA LYS A 38 8.29 33.35 -29.06
C LYS A 38 7.41 33.23 -27.82
N TYR A 39 6.96 34.38 -27.32
CA TYR A 39 5.90 34.40 -26.31
C TYR A 39 4.54 34.20 -26.97
N ILE A 40 3.63 33.54 -26.29
CA ILE A 40 2.26 33.34 -26.77
C ILE A 40 1.30 34.36 -26.18
N TRP A 41 0.08 34.39 -26.71
CA TRP A 41 -1.01 35.21 -26.21
C TRP A 41 -2.09 34.31 -25.60
N ASN A 42 -2.54 34.67 -24.40
CA ASN A 42 -3.69 34.05 -23.74
C ASN A 42 -4.86 35.02 -23.72
N LYS A 43 -6.04 34.49 -23.37
CA LYS A 43 -7.24 35.26 -23.04
C LYS A 43 -7.48 35.16 -21.53
N ASP A 44 -7.61 36.30 -20.85
CA ASP A 44 -7.98 36.33 -19.44
C ASP A 44 -9.49 36.06 -19.25
N GLN A 45 -9.92 35.94 -17.99
CA GLN A 45 -11.32 35.77 -17.61
C GLN A 45 -12.27 36.86 -18.14
N HIS A 46 -11.77 38.07 -18.39
CA HIS A 46 -12.53 39.20 -18.94
C HIS A 46 -12.47 39.26 -20.48
N GLY A 47 -11.80 38.31 -21.10
CA GLY A 47 -11.62 38.23 -22.53
C GLY A 47 -10.55 39.15 -23.12
N ARG A 48 -9.72 39.75 -22.28
CA ARG A 48 -8.59 40.60 -22.69
C ARG A 48 -7.38 39.73 -23.04
N LEU A 49 -6.57 40.26 -23.95
CA LEU A 49 -5.31 39.61 -24.33
C LEU A 49 -4.25 39.87 -23.28
N VAL A 50 -3.62 38.79 -22.82
CA VAL A 50 -2.48 38.86 -21.89
C VAL A 50 -1.32 38.05 -22.45
N ARG A 51 -0.10 38.48 -22.14
CA ARG A 51 1.12 37.78 -22.55
C ARG A 51 1.23 36.48 -21.76
N GLY A 52 1.43 35.38 -22.48
CA GLY A 52 1.69 34.06 -21.91
C GLY A 52 3.18 33.72 -21.87
N GLY A 53 3.45 32.45 -21.61
CA GLY A 53 4.80 31.90 -21.46
C GLY A 53 5.62 31.87 -22.74
N PHE A 54 6.90 31.53 -22.58
CA PHE A 54 7.83 31.34 -23.69
C PHE A 54 7.65 29.95 -24.31
N VAL A 55 7.59 29.89 -25.63
CA VAL A 55 7.46 28.65 -26.40
C VAL A 55 8.58 28.59 -27.44
N ALA A 56 9.40 27.53 -27.36
CA ALA A 56 10.45 27.26 -28.34
C ALA A 56 9.87 27.06 -29.74
N LYS A 57 10.64 27.34 -30.79
CA LYS A 57 10.20 27.16 -32.20
C LYS A 57 9.80 25.72 -32.52
N THR A 58 10.42 24.75 -31.87
CA THR A 58 10.20 23.31 -32.02
C THR A 58 9.05 22.79 -31.15
N ALA A 59 8.66 23.54 -30.13
CA ALA A 59 7.58 23.18 -29.23
C ALA A 59 6.22 23.54 -29.81
N PHE A 60 5.19 22.82 -29.38
CA PHE A 60 3.82 23.02 -29.86
C PHE A 60 2.91 23.45 -28.72
N VAL A 61 2.21 24.56 -28.91
CA VAL A 61 1.06 24.94 -28.09
C VAL A 61 -0.13 25.10 -29.00
N GLU A 62 -1.21 24.36 -28.73
CA GLU A 62 -2.44 24.44 -29.50
C GLU A 62 -3.03 25.85 -29.40
N LYS A 63 -3.37 26.41 -30.56
CA LYS A 63 -3.88 27.78 -30.70
C LYS A 63 -5.12 27.77 -31.56
N TYR A 64 -6.05 28.67 -31.27
CA TYR A 64 -7.17 28.98 -32.15
C TYR A 64 -7.03 30.41 -32.69
N TYR A 65 -7.64 30.67 -33.85
CA TYR A 65 -7.67 32.02 -34.40
C TYR A 65 -8.91 32.77 -33.90
N SER A 66 -8.70 33.89 -33.21
CA SER A 66 -9.79 34.77 -32.79
C SER A 66 -10.06 35.81 -33.88
N PHE A 67 -11.20 35.69 -34.57
CA PHE A 67 -11.59 36.67 -35.61
C PHE A 67 -11.81 38.08 -35.04
N ARG A 68 -12.35 38.19 -33.83
CA ARG A 68 -12.59 39.47 -33.15
C ARG A 68 -11.29 40.22 -32.87
N LEU A 69 -10.23 39.51 -32.52
CA LEU A 69 -8.93 40.09 -32.13
C LEU A 69 -7.88 39.99 -33.24
N ARG A 70 -8.20 39.35 -34.37
CA ARG A 70 -7.30 39.05 -35.50
C ARG A 70 -5.95 38.47 -35.07
N LYS A 71 -5.96 37.59 -34.05
CA LYS A 71 -4.75 36.99 -33.46
C LYS A 71 -4.93 35.49 -33.19
N LYS A 72 -3.82 34.76 -33.26
CA LYS A 72 -3.73 33.38 -32.76
C LYS A 72 -3.53 33.40 -31.26
N ILE A 73 -4.42 32.74 -30.52
CA ILE A 73 -4.45 32.70 -29.05
C ILE A 73 -4.32 31.24 -28.63
N ALA A 74 -3.62 30.98 -27.53
CA ALA A 74 -3.58 29.64 -26.93
C ALA A 74 -5.00 29.13 -26.65
N ARG A 75 -5.25 27.83 -26.91
CA ARG A 75 -6.55 27.21 -26.63
C ARG A 75 -6.77 27.03 -25.12
N GLY A 76 -5.72 26.64 -24.41
CA GLY A 76 -5.64 26.68 -22.95
C GLY A 76 -5.03 28.00 -22.44
N PHE A 77 -4.50 27.96 -21.23
CA PHE A 77 -3.80 29.09 -20.62
C PHE A 77 -2.37 28.70 -20.29
N VAL A 78 -1.39 29.48 -20.75
CA VAL A 78 0.03 29.26 -20.44
C VAL A 78 0.60 30.51 -19.82
N GLY A 79 0.78 30.53 -18.50
CA GLY A 79 1.17 31.69 -17.71
C GLY A 79 2.49 32.33 -18.14
N PRO A 80 2.73 33.61 -17.80
CA PRO A 80 3.86 34.40 -18.30
C PRO A 80 5.24 33.84 -17.94
N ASN A 81 5.33 33.09 -16.83
CA ASN A 81 6.57 32.49 -16.33
C ASN A 81 6.76 31.02 -16.76
N VAL A 82 5.81 30.48 -17.53
CA VAL A 82 5.87 29.10 -18.03
C VAL A 82 6.81 29.02 -19.23
N GLN A 83 7.58 27.93 -19.31
CA GLN A 83 8.48 27.63 -20.42
C GLN A 83 8.08 26.32 -21.08
N VAL A 84 7.84 26.35 -22.39
CA VAL A 84 7.61 25.16 -23.21
C VAL A 84 8.78 25.02 -24.20
N CYS A 85 9.61 24.01 -24.00
CA CYS A 85 10.92 23.85 -24.64
C CYS A 85 10.96 22.60 -25.53
N ASP A 86 12.03 22.46 -26.32
CA ASP A 86 12.31 21.26 -27.13
C ASP A 86 11.13 20.89 -28.04
N PHE A 87 10.64 19.65 -27.96
CA PHE A 87 9.51 19.12 -28.73
C PHE A 87 8.25 18.94 -27.87
N ALA A 88 8.20 19.60 -26.71
CA ALA A 88 7.07 19.51 -25.79
C ALA A 88 5.77 20.01 -26.43
N LYS A 89 4.65 19.41 -26.03
CA LYS A 89 3.32 19.69 -26.59
C LYS A 89 2.35 20.05 -25.48
N VAL A 90 1.72 21.22 -25.59
CA VAL A 90 0.59 21.64 -24.74
C VAL A 90 -0.65 21.77 -25.61
N LYS A 91 -1.69 20.99 -25.33
CA LYS A 91 -2.91 20.93 -26.15
C LYS A 91 -4.18 21.15 -25.35
N ASN A 92 -5.30 21.26 -26.05
CA ASN A 92 -6.65 21.39 -25.51
C ASN A 92 -6.78 22.61 -24.59
N PHE A 93 -7.55 22.47 -23.51
CA PHE A 93 -7.81 23.52 -22.52
C PHE A 93 -6.87 23.43 -21.30
N SER A 94 -5.66 22.91 -21.48
CA SER A 94 -4.70 22.75 -20.39
C SER A 94 -4.29 24.09 -19.80
N LEU A 95 -4.14 24.14 -18.47
CA LEU A 95 -3.86 25.35 -17.72
C LEU A 95 -2.50 25.22 -17.04
N LEU A 96 -1.55 26.07 -17.43
CA LEU A 96 -0.20 26.08 -16.85
C LEU A 96 0.03 27.44 -16.19
N PHE A 97 0.44 27.42 -14.93
CA PHE A 97 0.70 28.58 -14.10
C PHE A 97 2.06 28.49 -13.41
N GLY A 98 2.44 29.51 -12.63
CA GLY A 98 3.71 29.51 -11.93
C GLY A 98 4.94 29.49 -12.84
N LYS A 99 6.04 28.92 -12.34
CA LYS A 99 7.34 28.74 -13.01
C LYS A 99 7.48 27.32 -13.57
N VAL A 100 6.43 26.83 -14.23
CA VAL A 100 6.40 25.48 -14.81
C VAL A 100 7.30 25.39 -16.04
N ILE A 101 8.00 24.28 -16.17
CA ILE A 101 8.85 23.96 -17.33
C ILE A 101 8.38 22.65 -17.94
N VAL A 102 7.95 22.70 -19.19
CA VAL A 102 7.63 21.51 -20.01
C VAL A 102 8.67 21.41 -21.10
N LYS A 103 9.38 20.28 -21.19
CA LYS A 103 10.53 20.13 -22.08
C LYS A 103 10.65 18.71 -22.66
N ASP A 104 11.70 18.48 -23.43
CA ASP A 104 11.96 17.24 -24.17
C ASP A 104 10.79 16.86 -25.11
N HIS A 105 10.12 15.74 -24.90
CA HIS A 105 8.96 15.25 -25.65
C HIS A 105 7.68 15.19 -24.81
N ALA A 106 7.66 15.85 -23.66
CA ALA A 106 6.53 15.81 -22.74
C ALA A 106 5.23 16.36 -23.36
N VAL A 107 4.11 15.78 -22.97
CA VAL A 107 2.78 16.14 -23.47
C VAL A 107 1.87 16.51 -22.30
N VAL A 108 1.28 17.70 -22.37
CA VAL A 108 0.21 18.14 -21.48
C VAL A 108 -1.04 18.37 -22.30
N GLU A 109 -2.11 17.65 -22.00
CA GLU A 109 -3.35 17.74 -22.78
C GLU A 109 -4.61 17.53 -21.93
N LYS A 110 -5.77 17.58 -22.61
CA LYS A 110 -7.09 17.26 -22.06
C LYS A 110 -7.40 17.93 -20.71
N SER A 111 -7.25 19.26 -20.67
CA SER A 111 -7.69 20.11 -19.55
C SER A 111 -6.93 19.88 -18.23
N SER A 112 -5.71 19.36 -18.28
CA SER A 112 -4.85 19.20 -17.11
C SER A 112 -4.41 20.56 -16.55
N SER A 113 -4.27 20.66 -15.23
CA SER A 113 -3.85 21.86 -14.52
C SER A 113 -2.47 21.66 -13.90
N ILE A 114 -1.52 22.54 -14.21
CA ILE A 114 -0.16 22.48 -13.68
C ILE A 114 0.23 23.84 -13.11
N ASP A 115 0.71 23.88 -11.87
CA ASP A 115 1.14 25.12 -11.19
C ASP A 115 2.45 24.91 -10.39
N GLY A 116 2.93 25.97 -9.75
CA GLY A 116 4.10 25.95 -8.88
C GLY A 116 5.42 26.08 -9.64
N ARG A 117 6.35 25.18 -9.35
CA ARG A 117 7.68 25.03 -9.96
C ARG A 117 7.81 23.64 -10.60
N ALA A 118 6.70 23.09 -11.10
CA ALA A 118 6.71 21.75 -11.67
C ALA A 118 7.58 21.65 -12.93
N ILE A 119 8.29 20.53 -13.08
CA ILE A 119 9.15 20.23 -14.22
C ILE A 119 8.66 18.95 -14.87
N ILE A 120 8.28 19.02 -16.14
CA ILE A 120 7.76 17.92 -16.92
C ILE A 120 8.69 17.70 -18.11
N ALA A 121 9.28 16.50 -18.19
CA ALA A 121 10.42 16.19 -19.03
C ALA A 121 10.29 14.78 -19.64
N GLY A 122 11.27 14.39 -20.46
CA GLY A 122 11.28 13.10 -21.15
C GLY A 122 10.11 12.94 -22.11
N TYR A 123 9.42 11.80 -22.03
CA TYR A 123 8.20 11.45 -22.75
C TYR A 123 6.98 11.45 -21.82
N ALA A 124 7.04 12.18 -20.70
CA ALA A 124 5.96 12.19 -19.73
C ALA A 124 4.64 12.72 -20.32
N VAL A 125 3.53 12.13 -19.88
CA VAL A 125 2.19 12.53 -20.32
C VAL A 125 1.34 12.94 -19.13
N ILE A 126 0.76 14.13 -19.20
CA ILE A 126 -0.24 14.62 -18.24
C ILE A 126 -1.53 14.88 -19.01
N SER A 127 -2.60 14.17 -18.64
CA SER A 127 -3.86 14.22 -19.37
C SER A 127 -5.07 14.06 -18.46
N ASP A 128 -6.26 14.14 -19.07
CA ASP A 128 -7.54 13.78 -18.47
C ASP A 128 -7.78 14.45 -17.11
N GLU A 129 -7.71 15.79 -17.10
CA GLU A 129 -7.98 16.64 -15.92
C GLU A 129 -7.05 16.43 -14.71
N ALA A 130 -5.87 15.83 -14.91
CA ALA A 130 -4.89 15.68 -13.84
C ALA A 130 -4.38 17.04 -13.31
N ILE A 131 -4.06 17.07 -12.02
CA ILE A 131 -3.59 18.24 -11.28
C ILE A 131 -2.16 18.00 -10.80
N VAL A 132 -1.23 18.89 -11.16
CA VAL A 132 0.17 18.84 -10.73
C VAL A 132 0.61 20.18 -10.19
N GLU A 133 0.98 20.27 -8.91
CA GLU A 133 1.33 21.55 -8.27
C GLU A 133 2.67 21.50 -7.54
N ASP A 134 3.06 22.62 -6.91
CA ASP A 134 4.28 22.74 -6.11
C ASP A 134 5.59 22.40 -6.86
N ASN A 135 6.48 21.59 -6.28
CA ASN A 135 7.82 21.30 -6.80
C ASN A 135 7.89 19.88 -7.38
N VAL A 136 6.86 19.47 -8.11
CA VAL A 136 6.76 18.14 -8.68
C VAL A 136 7.66 18.01 -9.90
N LYS A 137 8.37 16.89 -10.02
CA LYS A 137 9.15 16.53 -11.21
C LYS A 137 8.59 15.26 -11.83
N ILE A 138 8.28 15.31 -13.13
CA ILE A 138 7.78 14.17 -13.91
C ILE A 138 8.69 13.99 -15.11
N ASP A 139 9.25 12.80 -15.29
CA ASP A 139 10.26 12.50 -16.32
C ASP A 139 10.11 11.06 -16.86
N GLY A 140 10.97 10.65 -17.79
CA GLY A 140 10.91 9.33 -18.40
C GLY A 140 9.64 9.15 -19.24
N PHE A 141 8.99 8.00 -19.13
CA PHE A 141 7.71 7.66 -19.75
C PHE A 141 6.54 7.72 -18.73
N ALA A 142 6.71 8.49 -17.65
CA ALA A 142 5.72 8.59 -16.59
C ALA A 142 4.39 9.19 -17.08
N GLN A 143 3.28 8.73 -16.51
CA GLN A 143 1.94 9.19 -16.87
C GLN A 143 1.17 9.63 -15.62
N VAL A 144 0.51 10.79 -15.70
CA VAL A 144 -0.44 11.28 -14.70
C VAL A 144 -1.74 11.62 -15.39
N ARG A 145 -2.83 10.91 -15.05
CA ARG A 145 -4.10 11.00 -15.78
C ARG A 145 -5.33 10.83 -14.88
N GLU A 146 -6.50 11.08 -15.44
CA GLU A 146 -7.82 10.74 -14.87
C GLU A 146 -8.17 11.40 -13.52
N GLU A 147 -8.10 12.73 -13.43
CA GLU A 147 -8.32 13.50 -12.18
C GLU A 147 -7.28 13.23 -11.06
N ALA A 148 -6.16 12.56 -11.35
CA ALA A 148 -5.10 12.34 -10.37
C ALA A 148 -4.50 13.67 -9.88
N GLU A 149 -4.19 13.73 -8.58
CA GLU A 149 -3.63 14.91 -7.92
C GLU A 149 -2.21 14.62 -7.42
N VAL A 150 -1.24 15.41 -7.86
CA VAL A 150 0.16 15.31 -7.43
C VAL A 150 0.65 16.66 -6.90
N ARG A 151 1.03 16.72 -5.63
CA ARG A 151 1.48 17.96 -4.96
C ARG A 151 2.70 17.74 -4.06
N GLY A 152 3.31 18.83 -3.60
CA GLY A 152 4.50 18.81 -2.75
C GLY A 152 5.82 18.71 -3.53
N SER A 153 6.71 17.84 -3.08
CA SER A 153 8.04 17.59 -3.66
C SER A 153 8.14 16.15 -4.18
N VAL A 154 7.22 15.79 -5.08
CA VAL A 154 7.12 14.44 -5.64
C VAL A 154 7.99 14.31 -6.88
N HIS A 155 8.64 13.15 -7.04
CA HIS A 155 9.39 12.81 -8.25
C HIS A 155 8.85 11.52 -8.86
N ILE A 156 8.32 11.61 -10.08
CA ILE A 156 7.73 10.53 -10.85
C ILE A 156 8.59 10.32 -12.09
N TYR A 157 9.10 9.11 -12.31
CA TYR A 157 9.95 8.82 -13.47
C TYR A 157 9.86 7.36 -13.91
N ASP A 158 10.68 6.97 -14.89
CA ASP A 158 10.63 5.68 -15.58
C ASP A 158 9.28 5.44 -16.27
N HIS A 159 8.56 4.36 -15.98
CA HIS A 159 7.26 4.00 -16.56
C HIS A 159 6.14 4.06 -15.51
N ALA A 160 6.31 4.86 -14.46
CA ALA A 160 5.33 5.00 -13.40
C ALA A 160 4.02 5.63 -13.90
N ILE A 161 2.88 5.14 -13.39
CA ILE A 161 1.55 5.61 -13.76
C ILE A 161 0.80 6.03 -12.50
N ILE A 162 0.26 7.25 -12.52
CA ILE A 162 -0.71 7.74 -11.54
C ILE A 162 -2.02 8.00 -12.28
N GLU A 163 -3.09 7.35 -11.86
CA GLU A 163 -4.39 7.39 -12.53
C GLU A 163 -5.57 7.35 -11.54
N GLY A 164 -6.79 7.46 -12.06
CA GLY A 164 -7.98 7.72 -11.26
C GLY A 164 -7.81 8.94 -10.35
N LYS A 165 -8.57 8.98 -9.26
CA LYS A 165 -8.55 10.05 -8.26
C LYS A 165 -7.45 9.86 -7.22
N ALA A 166 -6.36 9.18 -7.58
CA ALA A 166 -5.22 8.99 -6.70
C ALA A 166 -4.61 10.34 -6.31
N THR A 167 -4.19 10.45 -5.06
CA THR A 167 -3.59 11.66 -4.50
C THR A 167 -2.19 11.33 -3.99
N VAL A 168 -1.16 11.94 -4.58
CA VAL A 168 0.25 11.73 -4.22
C VAL A 168 0.88 13.04 -3.74
N LEU A 169 1.33 13.05 -2.50
CA LEU A 169 1.74 14.24 -1.77
C LEU A 169 3.14 14.09 -1.14
N GLY A 170 3.59 15.16 -0.48
CA GLY A 170 4.77 15.14 0.37
C GLY A 170 6.08 15.06 -0.39
N HIS A 171 7.01 14.25 0.09
CA HIS A 171 8.33 13.99 -0.50
C HIS A 171 8.41 12.57 -1.09
N THR A 172 7.41 12.21 -1.89
CA THR A 172 7.25 10.86 -2.44
C THR A 172 8.06 10.67 -3.73
N LYS A 173 8.63 9.47 -3.91
CA LYS A 173 9.25 9.05 -5.17
C LYS A 173 8.50 7.85 -5.74
N VAL A 174 8.12 7.93 -7.01
CA VAL A 174 7.40 6.88 -7.75
C VAL A 174 8.16 6.56 -9.03
N PHE A 175 8.61 5.32 -9.19
CA PHE A 175 9.42 4.92 -10.34
C PHE A 175 9.32 3.42 -10.66
N GLY A 176 10.07 2.95 -11.66
CA GLY A 176 9.87 1.63 -12.25
C GLY A 176 8.61 1.59 -13.12
N GLU A 177 7.80 0.56 -12.96
CA GLU A 177 6.47 0.36 -13.58
C GLU A 177 5.35 0.43 -12.52
N ALA A 178 5.57 1.19 -11.44
CA ALA A 178 4.61 1.29 -10.35
C ALA A 178 3.33 1.98 -10.81
N VAL A 179 2.18 1.49 -10.34
CA VAL A 179 0.86 2.06 -10.63
C VAL A 179 0.19 2.49 -9.33
N ILE A 180 -0.26 3.74 -9.29
CA ILE A 180 -1.08 4.30 -8.21
C ILE A 180 -2.40 4.74 -8.82
N GLY A 181 -3.48 4.05 -8.49
CA GLY A 181 -4.81 4.20 -9.09
C GLY A 181 -5.93 4.31 -8.06
N GLY A 182 -7.18 4.35 -8.55
CA GLY A 182 -8.37 4.39 -7.70
C GLY A 182 -8.49 5.72 -6.94
N ASN A 183 -8.68 5.66 -5.62
CA ASN A 183 -8.67 6.80 -4.71
C ASN A 183 -7.47 6.71 -3.73
N ALA A 184 -6.39 6.05 -4.14
CA ALA A 184 -5.25 5.79 -3.26
C ALA A 184 -4.61 7.10 -2.78
N LEU A 185 -4.30 7.18 -1.50
CA LEU A 185 -3.60 8.33 -0.89
C LEU A 185 -2.17 7.93 -0.54
N VAL A 186 -1.19 8.61 -1.13
CA VAL A 186 0.23 8.45 -0.80
C VAL A 186 0.79 9.77 -0.29
N ASP A 187 1.28 9.82 0.95
CA ASP A 187 1.78 11.04 1.57
C ASP A 187 2.99 10.79 2.49
N GLY A 188 3.82 11.81 2.69
CA GLY A 188 5.07 11.73 3.45
C GLY A 188 6.27 11.47 2.54
N LYS A 189 7.27 10.76 3.06
CA LYS A 189 8.53 10.41 2.36
C LYS A 189 8.45 8.98 1.83
N CYS A 190 7.43 8.68 1.03
CA CYS A 190 7.22 7.33 0.52
C CYS A 190 8.14 6.99 -0.67
N LEU A 191 8.54 5.72 -0.76
CA LEU A 191 9.26 5.16 -1.90
C LEU A 191 8.40 4.07 -2.55
N ILE A 192 7.89 4.34 -3.74
CA ILE A 192 7.03 3.43 -4.50
C ILE A 192 7.79 3.03 -5.77
N GLN A 193 8.10 1.75 -5.93
CA GLN A 193 9.03 1.28 -6.96
C GLN A 193 8.64 -0.07 -7.57
N ASP A 194 9.42 -0.51 -8.56
CA ASP A 194 9.26 -1.78 -9.26
C ASP A 194 7.91 -1.88 -9.99
N LYS A 195 7.17 -2.99 -9.86
CA LYS A 195 5.89 -3.27 -10.53
C LYS A 195 4.73 -3.30 -9.54
N CYS A 196 4.83 -2.55 -8.44
CA CYS A 196 3.80 -2.54 -7.41
C CYS A 196 2.54 -1.81 -7.88
N ARG A 197 1.40 -2.18 -7.31
CA ARG A 197 0.09 -1.58 -7.60
C ARG A 197 -0.58 -1.14 -6.30
N LEU A 198 -0.95 0.12 -6.24
CA LEU A 198 -1.74 0.71 -5.16
C LEU A 198 -3.08 1.12 -5.78
N GLU A 199 -4.17 0.52 -5.36
CA GLU A 199 -5.50 0.72 -5.95
C GLU A 199 -6.56 0.92 -4.84
N ASP A 200 -7.80 1.17 -5.24
CA ASP A 200 -8.95 1.46 -4.36
C ASP A 200 -8.69 2.63 -3.39
N ASP A 201 -9.16 2.55 -2.14
CA ASP A 201 -9.07 3.60 -1.11
C ASP A 201 -7.89 3.37 -0.14
N CYS A 202 -6.82 2.73 -0.61
CA CYS A 202 -5.66 2.43 0.23
C CYS A 202 -4.90 3.70 0.63
N ARG A 203 -4.23 3.66 1.78
CA ARG A 203 -3.46 4.80 2.32
C ARG A 203 -2.05 4.38 2.66
N VAL A 204 -1.08 5.04 2.05
CA VAL A 204 0.35 4.85 2.31
C VAL A 204 0.92 6.15 2.82
N THR A 205 1.49 6.14 4.02
CA THR A 205 1.94 7.35 4.69
C THR A 205 3.32 7.18 5.34
N GLY A 206 3.93 8.28 5.76
CA GLY A 206 5.18 8.27 6.52
C GLY A 206 6.41 8.05 5.64
N GLU A 207 7.37 7.25 6.11
CA GLU A 207 8.61 6.87 5.42
C GLU A 207 8.49 5.42 4.89
N SER A 208 7.32 5.07 4.35
CA SER A 208 7.02 3.71 3.87
C SER A 208 7.68 3.41 2.53
N GLU A 209 8.12 2.16 2.36
CA GLU A 209 8.76 1.64 1.15
C GLU A 209 7.93 0.48 0.58
N ILE A 210 7.48 0.61 -0.67
CA ILE A 210 6.69 -0.41 -1.38
C ILE A 210 7.39 -0.74 -2.69
N GLY A 211 7.65 -2.02 -2.93
CA GLY A 211 8.28 -2.52 -4.14
C GLY A 211 7.91 -3.97 -4.48
N GLY A 212 8.67 -4.56 -5.39
CA GLY A 212 8.36 -5.84 -6.03
C GLY A 212 7.10 -5.78 -6.90
N LYS A 213 6.30 -6.84 -6.91
CA LYS A 213 4.96 -6.87 -7.54
C LYS A 213 3.85 -6.81 -6.49
N SER A 214 4.10 -6.10 -5.40
CA SER A 214 3.14 -5.99 -4.31
C SER A 214 1.86 -5.30 -4.79
N HIS A 215 0.71 -5.85 -4.42
CA HIS A 215 -0.60 -5.31 -4.74
C HIS A 215 -1.32 -4.93 -3.44
N ILE A 216 -1.58 -3.64 -3.29
CA ILE A 216 -2.23 -3.03 -2.12
C ILE A 216 -3.56 -2.45 -2.58
N SER A 217 -4.65 -2.88 -1.95
CA SER A 217 -6.02 -2.53 -2.35
C SER A 217 -7.00 -2.49 -1.17
N GLY A 218 -8.27 -2.20 -1.44
CA GLY A 218 -9.30 -1.97 -0.42
C GLY A 218 -9.02 -0.70 0.41
N TYR A 219 -9.12 -0.82 1.73
CA TYR A 219 -8.86 0.23 2.72
C TYR A 219 -7.56 0.01 3.48
N ALA A 220 -6.60 -0.69 2.87
CA ALA A 220 -5.33 -1.03 3.51
C ALA A 220 -4.58 0.23 3.95
N LYS A 221 -4.01 0.20 5.16
CA LYS A 221 -3.26 1.33 5.74
C LYS A 221 -1.82 0.93 5.98
N ILE A 222 -0.91 1.67 5.37
CA ILE A 222 0.53 1.47 5.50
C ILE A 222 1.14 2.77 6.03
N SER A 223 1.88 2.70 7.14
CA SER A 223 2.43 3.90 7.78
C SER A 223 3.73 3.64 8.55
N GLY A 224 4.36 4.70 9.04
CA GLY A 224 5.65 4.60 9.75
C GLY A 224 6.81 4.44 8.78
N ARG A 225 7.70 3.47 9.03
CA ARG A 225 8.82 3.05 8.16
C ARG A 225 8.58 1.65 7.59
N ALA A 226 7.31 1.31 7.35
CA ALA A 226 6.93 -0.02 6.89
C ALA A 226 7.54 -0.34 5.53
N LYS A 227 8.00 -1.57 5.36
CA LYS A 227 8.61 -2.05 4.11
C LYS A 227 7.85 -3.23 3.55
N ILE A 228 7.34 -3.09 2.34
CA ILE A 228 6.59 -4.14 1.63
C ILE A 228 7.32 -4.46 0.33
N LEU A 229 8.00 -5.60 0.30
CA LEU A 229 8.93 -5.95 -0.77
C LEU A 229 8.67 -7.35 -1.33
N GLY A 230 8.70 -7.54 -2.65
CA GLY A 230 8.37 -8.83 -3.28
C GLY A 230 6.94 -8.88 -3.78
N ASP A 231 6.31 -10.05 -3.73
CA ASP A 231 5.02 -10.35 -4.36
C ASP A 231 3.93 -10.48 -3.28
N ASN A 232 3.62 -9.37 -2.61
CA ASN A 232 2.68 -9.36 -1.49
C ASN A 232 1.27 -8.94 -1.93
N LYS A 233 0.24 -9.46 -1.25
CA LYS A 233 -1.14 -9.01 -1.41
C LYS A 233 -1.67 -8.45 -0.10
N ILE A 234 -1.90 -7.14 -0.03
CA ILE A 234 -2.44 -6.47 1.15
C ILE A 234 -3.79 -5.86 0.76
N ASN A 235 -4.88 -6.35 1.34
CA ASN A 235 -6.24 -5.93 0.98
C ASN A 235 -7.14 -5.87 2.22
N GLY A 236 -8.31 -5.25 2.10
CA GLY A 236 -9.32 -5.14 3.12
C GLY A 236 -9.02 -3.94 4.00
N GLN A 237 -9.12 -4.11 5.31
CA GLN A 237 -8.75 -3.11 6.31
C GLN A 237 -7.37 -3.42 6.93
N ALA A 238 -6.52 -4.17 6.22
CA ALA A 238 -5.22 -4.58 6.68
C ALA A 238 -4.35 -3.38 7.04
N CYS A 239 -3.64 -3.46 8.17
CA CYS A 239 -2.79 -2.39 8.66
C CYS A 239 -1.34 -2.87 8.80
N VAL A 240 -0.40 -2.18 8.16
CA VAL A 240 1.04 -2.41 8.31
C VAL A 240 1.69 -1.12 8.76
N PHE A 241 2.21 -1.08 9.99
CA PHE A 241 2.73 0.18 10.55
C PHE A 241 3.99 0.01 11.39
N ASN A 242 4.59 1.13 11.79
CA ASN A 242 5.90 1.23 12.45
C ASN A 242 7.03 0.73 11.53
N ASP A 243 7.94 -0.09 12.02
CA ASP A 243 9.10 -0.64 11.30
C ASP A 243 8.83 -2.04 10.73
N ALA A 244 7.55 -2.37 10.51
CA ALA A 244 7.14 -3.68 10.03
C ALA A 244 7.68 -3.96 8.62
N VAL A 245 8.22 -5.17 8.42
CA VAL A 245 8.73 -5.64 7.13
C VAL A 245 7.88 -6.81 6.66
N VAL A 246 7.22 -6.66 5.52
CA VAL A 246 6.47 -7.71 4.83
C VAL A 246 7.18 -8.02 3.53
N LYS A 247 7.62 -9.27 3.36
CA LYS A 247 8.35 -9.68 2.16
C LYS A 247 8.03 -11.09 1.65
N GLY A 248 8.53 -11.41 0.45
CA GLY A 248 8.33 -12.71 -0.16
C GLY A 248 6.98 -12.80 -0.87
N TYR A 249 6.14 -13.75 -0.48
CA TYR A 249 4.84 -14.03 -1.07
C TYR A 249 3.74 -13.96 0.01
N THR A 250 3.69 -12.85 0.74
CA THR A 250 2.82 -12.72 1.90
C THR A 250 1.44 -12.16 1.50
N SER A 251 0.38 -12.69 2.11
CA SER A 251 -0.97 -12.16 1.97
C SER A 251 -1.50 -11.66 3.30
N VAL A 252 -1.81 -10.37 3.40
CA VAL A 252 -2.45 -9.73 4.56
C VAL A 252 -3.84 -9.28 4.13
N THR A 253 -4.88 -9.87 4.70
CA THR A 253 -6.27 -9.67 4.25
C THR A 253 -7.21 -9.49 5.44
N GLY A 254 -8.38 -8.91 5.18
CA GLY A 254 -9.36 -8.62 6.24
C GLY A 254 -8.85 -7.49 7.14
N GLU A 255 -8.83 -7.71 8.45
CA GLU A 255 -8.38 -6.75 9.47
C GLU A 255 -6.97 -7.09 9.99
N GLY A 256 -6.16 -7.80 9.20
CA GLY A 256 -4.85 -8.26 9.63
C GLY A 256 -3.92 -7.09 9.97
N ILE A 257 -3.26 -7.17 11.13
CA ILE A 257 -2.35 -6.13 11.62
C ILE A 257 -0.92 -6.67 11.64
N VAL A 258 0.02 -5.94 11.05
CA VAL A 258 1.47 -6.17 11.17
C VAL A 258 2.10 -4.89 11.73
N CYS A 259 2.75 -4.99 12.90
CA CYS A 259 3.16 -3.81 13.64
C CYS A 259 4.48 -3.97 14.40
N GLY A 260 4.99 -2.85 14.91
CA GLY A 260 6.27 -2.81 15.65
C GLY A 260 7.44 -3.14 14.74
N ASN A 261 8.29 -4.07 15.16
CA ASN A 261 9.45 -4.54 14.39
C ASN A 261 9.16 -5.92 13.75
N ALA A 262 7.90 -6.22 13.47
CA ALA A 262 7.51 -7.50 12.89
C ALA A 262 8.19 -7.73 11.54
N VAL A 263 8.62 -8.96 11.30
CA VAL A 263 9.17 -9.38 9.99
C VAL A 263 8.37 -10.59 9.53
N VAL A 264 7.57 -10.40 8.49
CA VAL A 264 6.77 -11.43 7.84
C VAL A 264 7.42 -11.74 6.50
N GLN A 265 7.76 -13.00 6.26
CA GLN A 265 8.47 -13.41 5.06
C GLN A 265 8.03 -14.79 4.56
N ASP A 266 8.32 -15.08 3.30
CA ASP A 266 7.98 -16.35 2.61
C ASP A 266 6.47 -16.42 2.26
N ASN A 267 5.83 -17.59 2.18
CA ASN A 267 4.42 -17.73 1.81
C ASN A 267 3.48 -17.68 3.04
N ILE A 268 3.45 -16.56 3.75
CA ILE A 268 2.60 -16.40 4.94
C ILE A 268 1.24 -15.81 4.57
N ARG A 269 0.18 -16.35 5.18
CA ARG A 269 -1.18 -15.79 5.08
C ARG A 269 -1.65 -15.28 6.45
N ILE A 270 -1.94 -13.99 6.51
CA ILE A 270 -2.53 -13.30 7.65
C ILE A 270 -3.94 -12.91 7.23
N SER A 271 -4.94 -13.41 7.95
CA SER A 271 -6.35 -13.23 7.62
C SER A 271 -7.19 -13.01 8.88
N GLY A 272 -8.36 -12.38 8.70
CA GLY A 272 -9.21 -12.01 9.83
C GLY A 272 -8.56 -10.91 10.68
N SER A 273 -8.80 -10.92 11.98
CA SER A 273 -8.27 -9.90 12.91
C SER A 273 -6.95 -10.34 13.59
N MET A 274 -6.08 -11.05 12.85
CA MET A 274 -4.78 -11.51 13.37
C MET A 274 -3.81 -10.34 13.55
N ILE A 275 -3.11 -10.31 14.69
CA ILE A 275 -2.07 -9.30 15.00
C ILE A 275 -0.69 -9.96 15.04
N ILE A 276 0.23 -9.42 14.25
CA ILE A 276 1.62 -9.86 14.18
C ILE A 276 2.56 -8.73 14.63
N SER A 277 3.26 -8.97 15.73
CA SER A 277 4.27 -8.04 16.29
C SER A 277 5.68 -8.62 16.34
N GLY A 278 5.88 -9.84 15.84
CA GLY A 278 7.17 -10.55 15.87
C GLY A 278 7.53 -11.19 14.53
N THR A 279 8.72 -11.79 14.46
CA THR A 279 9.20 -12.42 13.22
C THR A 279 8.53 -13.75 12.94
N ILE A 280 7.82 -13.85 11.82
CA ILE A 280 7.19 -15.06 11.31
C ILE A 280 7.83 -15.42 9.96
N ASN A 281 8.21 -16.69 9.82
CA ASN A 281 8.71 -17.29 8.60
C ASN A 281 8.24 -18.75 8.51
N GLU A 282 8.23 -19.33 7.31
CA GLU A 282 7.76 -20.70 7.10
C GLU A 282 8.50 -21.73 7.97
N LYS A 283 9.82 -21.56 8.14
CA LYS A 283 10.64 -22.45 8.98
C LYS A 283 10.17 -22.47 10.43
N LYS A 284 9.76 -21.32 10.98
CA LYS A 284 9.16 -21.23 12.33
C LYS A 284 7.76 -21.83 12.37
N GLU A 285 6.94 -21.66 11.33
CA GLU A 285 5.63 -22.32 11.26
C GLU A 285 5.73 -23.84 11.20
N GLN A 286 6.62 -24.38 10.36
CA GLN A 286 6.86 -25.81 10.28
C GLN A 286 7.40 -26.36 11.61
N LYS A 287 8.29 -25.65 12.30
CA LYS A 287 8.74 -26.02 13.65
C LYS A 287 7.61 -25.98 14.68
N LYS A 288 6.74 -24.96 14.66
CA LYS A 288 5.54 -24.90 15.53
C LYS A 288 4.60 -26.06 15.23
N LYS A 289 4.25 -26.32 13.97
CA LYS A 289 3.43 -27.47 13.54
C LYS A 289 4.07 -28.80 13.98
N ARG A 290 5.38 -29.00 13.76
CA ARG A 290 6.11 -30.19 14.24
C ARG A 290 6.09 -30.32 15.76
N SER A 291 6.24 -29.22 16.51
CA SER A 291 6.18 -29.24 17.98
C SER A 291 4.77 -29.52 18.50
N LYS A 292 3.73 -29.02 17.82
CA LYS A 292 2.33 -29.22 18.16
C LYS A 292 1.90 -30.65 17.82
N ASN A 293 2.24 -31.15 16.63
CA ASN A 293 2.08 -32.56 16.25
C ASN A 293 2.90 -33.48 17.16
N ARG A 294 4.09 -33.08 17.63
CA ARG A 294 4.85 -33.86 18.61
C ARG A 294 4.09 -33.87 19.94
N LYS A 295 3.61 -32.74 20.47
CA LYS A 295 2.81 -32.71 21.70
C LYS A 295 1.49 -33.51 21.57
N GLU A 296 0.77 -33.39 20.46
CA GLU A 296 -0.42 -34.20 20.15
C GLU A 296 -0.08 -35.69 20.01
N ASN A 297 1.03 -36.06 19.36
CA ASN A 297 1.49 -37.47 19.30
C ASN A 297 1.99 -38.01 20.65
N TYR A 298 2.42 -37.16 21.59
CA TYR A 298 2.76 -37.57 22.95
C TYR A 298 1.51 -37.70 23.84
N LEU A 299 0.47 -36.87 23.60
CA LEU A 299 -0.81 -36.94 24.32
C LEU A 299 -1.74 -38.04 23.76
N ASN A 300 -1.61 -38.39 22.48
CA ASN A 300 -2.37 -39.45 21.81
C ASN A 300 -1.62 -40.79 21.74
N LYS A 301 -0.41 -40.89 22.30
CA LYS A 301 0.19 -42.19 22.60
C LYS A 301 -0.41 -42.69 23.90
N ASP A 302 -1.32 -43.67 23.80
CA ASP A 302 -1.71 -44.51 24.92
C ASP A 302 -0.46 -44.84 25.74
N PRO A 303 -0.41 -44.52 27.05
CA PRO A 303 0.74 -44.85 27.86
C PRO A 303 0.71 -46.36 28.10
N LYS A 304 1.31 -47.14 27.20
CA LYS A 304 1.91 -48.42 27.59
C LYS A 304 3.13 -48.10 28.46
N LYS A 305 2.87 -47.65 29.68
CA LYS A 305 3.87 -47.50 30.71
C LYS A 305 4.16 -48.91 31.20
N LEU A 306 5.28 -49.47 30.76
CA LEU A 306 5.85 -50.71 31.30
C LEU A 306 5.95 -50.53 32.82
N ILE A 307 5.20 -51.33 33.57
CA ILE A 307 5.30 -51.40 35.02
C ILE A 307 6.60 -52.16 35.32
N THR A 308 7.55 -51.49 35.96
CA THR A 308 8.72 -52.14 36.57
C THR A 308 8.29 -52.85 37.85
N LYS A 309 8.91 -54.01 38.09
CA LYS A 309 8.37 -55.19 38.77
C LYS A 309 8.13 -55.13 40.29
N GLU A 310 8.09 -53.98 40.95
CA GLU A 310 8.29 -53.98 42.42
C GLU A 310 7.25 -53.30 43.30
N GLU A 311 6.19 -52.64 42.80
CA GLU A 311 5.23 -51.97 43.70
C GLU A 311 3.78 -51.92 43.17
N ALA A 312 3.02 -53.00 43.39
CA ALA A 312 1.57 -53.02 43.69
C ALA A 312 1.07 -54.47 43.59
N LYS A 313 0.32 -54.92 44.61
CA LYS A 313 -0.31 -56.24 44.69
C LYS A 313 -0.91 -56.67 43.34
N GLU A 314 -0.52 -57.85 42.86
CA GLU A 314 -0.75 -58.33 41.49
C GLU A 314 -2.22 -58.67 41.15
N GLU A 315 -3.19 -58.28 41.99
CA GLU A 315 -4.61 -58.63 41.85
C GLU A 315 -5.52 -57.40 41.90
N CYS A 316 -6.61 -57.44 41.13
CA CYS A 316 -7.63 -56.41 41.11
C CYS A 316 -8.48 -56.45 42.39
N PRO A 317 -8.53 -55.38 43.21
CA PRO A 317 -9.28 -55.39 44.47
C PRO A 317 -10.81 -55.52 44.32
N ILE A 318 -11.34 -55.40 43.10
CA ILE A 318 -12.79 -55.49 42.83
C ILE A 318 -13.21 -56.93 42.47
N CYS A 319 -12.43 -57.62 41.62
CA CYS A 319 -12.74 -59.00 41.22
C CYS A 319 -11.83 -60.06 41.84
N LEU A 320 -10.77 -59.65 42.54
CA LEU A 320 -9.75 -60.51 43.16
C LEU A 320 -8.98 -61.39 42.17
N GLU A 321 -9.04 -61.08 40.88
CA GLU A 321 -8.29 -61.79 39.84
C GLU A 321 -6.93 -61.10 39.58
N PRO A 322 -5.88 -61.88 39.25
CA PRO A 322 -4.58 -61.35 38.92
C PRO A 322 -4.60 -60.53 37.63
N PHE A 323 -3.77 -59.49 37.56
CA PHE A 323 -3.61 -58.70 36.34
C PHE A 323 -2.75 -59.46 35.32
N ASN A 324 -3.34 -59.96 34.23
CA ASN A 324 -2.58 -60.70 33.21
C ASN A 324 -1.95 -59.78 32.16
N ASN A 325 -0.88 -60.27 31.54
CA ASN A 325 -0.21 -59.58 30.42
C ASN A 325 -1.16 -59.42 29.22
N GLY A 326 -1.62 -58.19 29.00
CA GLY A 326 -2.47 -57.82 27.85
C GLY A 326 -3.84 -57.26 28.23
N GLU A 327 -4.23 -57.34 29.50
CA GLU A 327 -5.50 -56.80 29.99
C GLU A 327 -5.44 -55.28 30.21
N ARG A 328 -6.59 -54.62 30.04
CA ARG A 328 -6.70 -53.16 30.21
C ARG A 328 -6.89 -52.84 31.68
N VAL A 329 -5.90 -52.21 32.29
CA VAL A 329 -5.96 -51.74 33.68
C VAL A 329 -6.13 -50.22 33.76
N ILE A 330 -6.76 -49.75 34.83
CA ILE A 330 -6.91 -48.33 35.18
C ILE A 330 -6.18 -48.08 36.50
N ARG A 331 -5.38 -47.02 36.54
CA ARG A 331 -4.79 -46.48 37.77
C ARG A 331 -5.47 -45.16 38.12
N THR A 332 -6.00 -45.06 39.33
CA THR A 332 -6.65 -43.84 39.82
C THR A 332 -5.64 -42.69 39.99
N VAL A 333 -6.01 -41.48 39.59
CA VAL A 333 -5.09 -40.33 39.55
C VAL A 333 -4.70 -39.84 40.96
N LYS A 334 -5.66 -39.81 41.89
CA LYS A 334 -5.43 -39.23 43.23
C LYS A 334 -4.72 -40.14 44.23
N CYS A 335 -5.08 -41.42 44.25
CA CYS A 335 -4.56 -42.37 45.23
C CYS A 335 -3.69 -43.46 44.62
N GLY A 336 -3.60 -43.55 43.28
CA GLY A 336 -2.67 -44.44 42.61
C GLY A 336 -3.04 -45.93 42.66
N HIS A 337 -4.22 -46.32 43.17
CA HIS A 337 -4.69 -47.71 43.18
C HIS A 337 -5.07 -48.20 41.77
N LEU A 338 -4.88 -49.52 41.54
CA LEU A 338 -4.98 -50.19 40.25
C LEU A 338 -6.20 -51.14 40.20
N PHE A 339 -6.91 -51.17 39.08
CA PHE A 339 -8.11 -51.98 38.86
C PHE A 339 -8.23 -52.44 37.40
N HIS A 340 -8.96 -53.52 37.12
CA HIS A 340 -9.37 -53.82 35.74
C HIS A 340 -10.28 -52.72 35.21
N LYS A 341 -10.13 -52.39 33.93
CA LYS A 341 -10.93 -51.36 33.26
C LYS A 341 -12.43 -51.63 33.41
N ASP A 342 -12.84 -52.87 33.23
CA ASP A 342 -14.25 -53.24 33.25
C ASP A 342 -14.81 -53.21 34.68
N CYS A 343 -14.04 -53.72 35.66
CA CYS A 343 -14.41 -53.63 37.08
C CYS A 343 -14.57 -52.19 37.56
N PHE A 344 -13.62 -51.30 37.20
CA PHE A 344 -13.71 -49.89 37.57
C PHE A 344 -14.85 -49.16 36.84
N SER A 345 -15.11 -49.53 35.58
CA SER A 345 -16.22 -48.98 34.81
C SER A 345 -17.57 -49.38 35.42
N GLN A 346 -17.72 -50.63 35.85
CA GLN A 346 -18.90 -51.11 36.59
C GLN A 346 -19.05 -50.41 37.94
N TRP A 347 -17.96 -50.26 38.70
CA TRP A 347 -17.98 -49.52 39.98
C TRP A 347 -18.48 -48.09 39.81
N LYS A 348 -17.94 -47.36 38.81
CA LYS A 348 -18.36 -46.00 38.49
C LYS A 348 -19.82 -45.91 38.01
N SER A 349 -20.29 -46.96 37.34
CA SER A 349 -21.66 -47.00 36.77
C SER A 349 -22.70 -47.57 37.74
N SER A 350 -22.30 -47.99 38.95
CA SER A 350 -23.17 -48.60 39.97
C SER A 350 -24.19 -47.64 40.60
N GLY A 351 -24.02 -46.32 40.42
CA GLY A 351 -24.94 -45.30 40.92
C GLY A 351 -24.95 -45.13 42.45
N GLN A 352 -24.13 -45.89 43.19
CA GLN A 352 -24.01 -45.79 44.65
C GLN A 352 -23.25 -44.51 45.06
N GLU A 353 -23.49 -44.00 46.26
CA GLU A 353 -22.80 -42.80 46.78
C GLU A 353 -21.27 -43.00 46.87
N SER A 354 -20.84 -44.25 47.08
CA SER A 354 -19.43 -44.69 47.05
C SER A 354 -18.78 -44.72 45.66
N SER A 355 -19.55 -44.60 44.57
CA SER A 355 -19.04 -44.61 43.18
C SER A 355 -18.13 -43.41 42.86
N LYS A 356 -18.18 -42.37 43.69
CA LYS A 356 -17.30 -41.19 43.62
C LYS A 356 -15.98 -41.37 44.36
N THR A 357 -15.82 -42.47 45.09
CA THR A 357 -14.66 -42.74 45.93
C THR A 357 -13.87 -43.96 45.43
N CYS A 358 -12.59 -44.02 45.77
CA CYS A 358 -11.75 -45.16 45.44
C CYS A 358 -12.21 -46.42 46.22
N PRO A 359 -12.43 -47.57 45.55
CA PRO A 359 -12.81 -48.82 46.23
C PRO A 359 -11.80 -49.28 47.30
N THR A 360 -10.53 -48.90 47.17
CA THR A 360 -9.45 -49.38 48.06
C THR A 360 -9.20 -48.45 49.25
N CYS A 361 -9.34 -47.13 49.09
CA CYS A 361 -9.00 -46.17 50.15
C CYS A 361 -10.05 -45.09 50.41
N GLN A 362 -11.21 -45.16 49.74
CA GLN A 362 -12.35 -44.26 49.89
C GLN A 362 -12.07 -42.77 49.63
N ILE A 363 -10.90 -42.42 49.06
CA ILE A 363 -10.59 -41.05 48.64
C ILE A 363 -11.51 -40.65 47.48
N ASN A 364 -12.11 -39.45 47.56
CA ASN A 364 -12.96 -38.89 46.50
C ASN A 364 -12.15 -38.64 45.23
N LEU A 365 -12.53 -39.30 44.13
CA LEU A 365 -11.83 -39.30 42.86
C LEU A 365 -12.13 -38.08 41.98
N PHE A 366 -13.16 -37.29 42.31
CA PHE A 366 -13.70 -36.23 41.45
C PHE A 366 -13.62 -34.80 42.02
N ASP A 367 -13.10 -34.62 43.23
CA ASP A 367 -12.90 -33.29 43.84
C ASP A 367 -11.67 -32.51 43.34
#